data_AF-A0A8J3SWA0-F1
#
_entry.id   AF-A0A8J3SWA0-F1
#
_cell.length_a   1.000
_cell.length_b   1.000
_cell.length_c   1.000
_cell.angle_alpha   90.00
_cell.angle_beta   90.00
_cell.angle_gamma   90.00
#
_symmetry.space_group_name_H-M   'P 1'
#
loop_
_entity.id
_entity.type
_entity.pdbx_description
1 polymer ?
#
loop_
_entity_poly.entity_id
_entity_poly.type
_entity_poly.pdbx_seq_one_letter_code
_entity_poly.pdbx_strand_id
1 'polypeptide(L)'
;MADTADTVDTAHAVYRWLKNHRDGRATEARLDAAESIPPLLTCVFALCGRVRPYNRHLAWELRNHPLGPPAWHHERLLPLLEGVLSHADPQAARRLFLDVEPLARAAGHGPVLDAWGEDLRLLRRDPG
;
A
#
# COMPACT_ATOMS: atom_id res chain seq x y z
N MET A 1 -10.93 6.01 11.45
CA MET A 1 -9.56 6.53 11.58
C MET A 1 -8.65 5.34 11.50
N ALA A 2 -7.64 5.35 10.63
CA ALA A 2 -6.68 4.25 10.58
C ALA A 2 -6.00 4.12 11.93
N ASP A 3 -6.02 2.92 12.49
CA ASP A 3 -5.23 2.64 13.69
C ASP A 3 -3.79 2.30 13.28
N THR A 4 -2.90 2.30 14.26
CA THR A 4 -1.51 1.87 14.17
C THR A 4 -1.39 0.51 13.47
N ALA A 5 -2.29 -0.43 13.77
CA ALA A 5 -2.31 -1.76 13.18
C ALA A 5 -2.45 -1.72 11.65
N ASP A 6 -3.34 -0.88 11.09
CA ASP A 6 -3.54 -0.77 9.64
C ASP A 6 -2.28 -0.29 8.92
N THR A 7 -1.55 0.63 9.55
CA THR A 7 -0.29 1.18 9.02
C THR A 7 0.82 0.13 9.07
N VAL A 8 0.92 -0.63 10.17
CA VAL A 8 1.89 -1.72 10.33
C VAL A 8 1.62 -2.85 9.33
N ASP A 9 0.36 -3.27 9.20
CA ASP A 9 -0.02 -4.37 8.30
C ASP A 9 0.26 -4.03 6.83
N THR A 10 0.01 -2.77 6.44
CA THR A 10 0.36 -2.28 5.11
C THR A 10 1.88 -2.31 4.89
N ALA A 11 2.67 -1.77 5.83
CA ALA A 11 4.13 -1.77 5.74
C ALA A 11 4.69 -3.20 5.68
N HIS A 12 4.13 -4.11 6.48
CA HIS A 12 4.54 -5.50 6.55
C HIS A 12 4.24 -6.27 5.27
N ALA A 13 3.04 -6.12 4.70
CA ALA A 13 2.71 -6.81 3.46
C ALA A 13 3.59 -6.34 2.29
N VAL A 14 3.85 -5.03 2.17
CA VAL A 14 4.77 -4.49 1.15
C VAL A 14 6.21 -4.98 1.38
N TYR A 15 6.65 -5.05 2.63
CA TYR A 15 7.98 -5.55 2.98
C TYR A 15 8.17 -7.01 2.55
N ARG A 16 7.22 -7.91 2.86
CA ARG A 16 7.32 -9.33 2.48
C ARG A 16 7.41 -9.50 0.97
N TRP A 17 6.59 -8.77 0.23
CA TRP A 17 6.63 -8.76 -1.23
C TRP A 17 8.01 -8.31 -1.76
N LEU A 18 8.53 -7.16 -1.31
CA LEU A 18 9.84 -6.67 -1.76
C LEU A 18 10.99 -7.61 -1.37
N LYS A 19 10.92 -8.24 -0.20
CA LYS A 19 11.90 -9.22 0.27
C LYS A 19 11.90 -10.48 -0.60
N ASN A 20 10.73 -11.05 -0.88
CA ASN A 20 10.62 -12.22 -1.76
C ASN A 20 11.04 -11.89 -3.20
N HIS A 21 10.74 -10.69 -3.69
CA HIS A 21 11.23 -10.23 -5.00
C HIS A 21 12.76 -10.17 -5.03
N ARG A 22 13.39 -9.51 -4.04
CA ARG A 22 14.85 -9.42 -3.89
C ARG A 22 15.51 -10.81 -3.86
N ASP A 23 14.86 -11.76 -3.19
CA ASP A 23 15.38 -13.12 -3.03
C ASP A 23 15.10 -14.03 -4.26
N GLY A 24 14.55 -13.49 -5.36
CA GLY A 24 14.26 -14.22 -6.60
C GLY A 24 13.05 -15.16 -6.51
N ARG A 25 12.23 -15.05 -5.47
CA ARG A 25 11.09 -15.91 -5.17
C ARG A 25 9.82 -15.40 -5.86
N ALA A 26 9.74 -15.60 -7.17
CA ALA A 26 8.72 -14.98 -8.01
C ALA A 26 7.28 -15.35 -7.64
N THR A 27 7.01 -16.60 -7.26
CA THR A 27 5.66 -17.06 -6.89
C THR A 27 5.23 -16.46 -5.55
N GLU A 28 6.12 -16.52 -4.56
CA GLU A 28 5.89 -15.97 -3.23
C GLU A 28 5.71 -14.44 -3.29
N ALA A 29 6.52 -13.75 -4.11
CA ALA A 29 6.35 -12.33 -4.36
C ALA A 29 4.96 -11.98 -4.95
N ARG A 30 4.42 -12.82 -5.84
CA ARG A 30 3.06 -12.63 -6.39
C ARG A 30 1.97 -12.86 -5.35
N LEU A 31 2.13 -13.85 -4.48
CA LEU A 31 1.20 -14.10 -3.38
C LEU A 31 1.19 -12.93 -2.41
N ASP A 32 2.37 -12.48 -1.95
CA ASP A 32 2.48 -11.32 -1.06
C ASP A 32 1.94 -10.04 -1.72
N ALA A 33 2.17 -9.85 -3.03
CA ALA A 33 1.62 -8.72 -3.77
C ALA A 33 0.09 -8.69 -3.70
N ALA A 34 -0.57 -9.82 -3.97
CA ALA A 34 -2.03 -9.93 -3.87
C ALA A 34 -2.53 -9.75 -2.43
N GLU A 35 -1.83 -10.34 -1.45
CA GLU A 35 -2.16 -10.21 -0.02
C GLU A 35 -1.92 -8.81 0.55
N SER A 36 -1.10 -7.98 -0.10
CA SER A 36 -0.86 -6.59 0.30
C SER A 36 -2.02 -5.65 -0.02
N ILE A 37 -2.86 -5.99 -1.00
CA ILE A 37 -3.96 -5.12 -1.46
C ILE A 37 -5.02 -4.89 -0.36
N PRO A 38 -5.51 -5.92 0.36
CA PRO A 38 -6.51 -5.71 1.39
C PRO A 38 -6.11 -4.75 2.53
N PRO A 39 -4.97 -4.93 3.22
CA PRO A 39 -4.55 -4.02 4.29
C PRO A 39 -4.24 -2.61 3.77
N LEU A 40 -3.62 -2.51 2.59
CA LEU A 40 -3.38 -1.23 1.92
C LEU A 40 -4.69 -0.43 1.72
N LEU A 41 -5.70 -1.05 1.11
CA LEU A 41 -6.98 -0.36 0.87
C LEU A 41 -7.67 0.00 2.18
N THR A 42 -7.63 -0.86 3.19
CA THR A 42 -8.18 -0.55 4.52
C THR A 42 -7.47 0.67 5.11
N CYS A 43 -6.14 0.68 5.11
CA CYS A 43 -5.32 1.76 5.64
C CYS A 43 -5.60 3.09 4.93
N VAL A 44 -5.56 3.12 3.60
CA VAL A 44 -5.79 4.36 2.82
C VAL A 44 -7.18 4.94 3.07
N PHE A 45 -8.23 4.12 3.01
CA PHE A 45 -9.59 4.59 3.30
C PHE A 45 -9.68 5.14 4.74
N ALA A 46 -9.10 4.44 5.70
CA ALA A 46 -9.17 4.82 7.10
C ALA A 46 -8.34 6.08 7.42
N LEU A 47 -7.21 6.30 6.74
CA LEU A 47 -6.42 7.54 6.77
C LEU A 47 -7.19 8.72 6.17
N CYS A 48 -8.04 8.46 5.18
CA CYS A 48 -8.99 9.44 4.64
C CYS A 48 -10.30 9.55 5.45
N GLY A 49 -10.37 8.94 6.64
CA GLY A 49 -11.56 9.01 7.51
C GLY A 49 -12.77 8.23 7.01
N ARG A 50 -12.57 7.26 6.11
CA ARG A 50 -13.64 6.49 5.45
C ARG A 50 -13.49 5.00 5.69
N VAL A 51 -14.59 4.27 5.53
CA VAL A 51 -14.60 2.81 5.55
C VAL A 51 -14.39 2.29 4.13
N ARG A 52 -13.52 1.28 3.97
CA ARG A 52 -13.30 0.62 2.68
C ARG A 52 -14.59 -0.05 2.19
N PRO A 53 -15.05 0.23 0.96
CA PRO A 53 -16.23 -0.44 0.39
C PRO A 53 -15.90 -1.88 0.00
N TYR A 54 -16.94 -2.69 -0.22
CA TYR A 54 -16.77 -3.99 -0.89
C TYR A 54 -16.14 -3.81 -2.27
N ASN A 55 -15.33 -4.78 -2.72
CA ASN A 55 -14.61 -4.72 -4.00
C ASN A 55 -15.52 -4.40 -5.19
N ARG A 56 -16.75 -4.95 -5.22
CA ARG A 56 -17.73 -4.67 -6.29
C ARG A 56 -18.11 -3.19 -6.42
N HIS A 57 -17.94 -2.42 -5.36
CA HIS A 57 -18.30 -1.00 -5.28
C HIS A 57 -17.08 -0.07 -5.33
N LEU A 58 -15.86 -0.61 -5.25
CA LEU A 58 -14.62 0.17 -5.12
C LEU A 58 -14.46 1.18 -6.26
N ALA A 59 -14.63 0.74 -7.52
CA ALA A 59 -14.48 1.60 -8.68
C ALA A 59 -15.52 2.75 -8.69
N TRP A 60 -16.77 2.44 -8.34
CA TRP A 60 -17.84 3.42 -8.26
C TRP A 60 -17.56 4.43 -7.14
N GLU A 61 -17.16 3.96 -5.96
CA GLU A 61 -16.86 4.79 -4.80
C GLU A 61 -15.73 5.79 -5.12
N LEU A 62 -14.64 5.33 -5.73
CA LEU A 62 -13.50 6.19 -6.06
C LEU A 62 -13.83 7.26 -7.12
N ARG A 63 -14.72 6.95 -8.08
CA ARG A 63 -15.15 7.91 -9.12
C ARG A 63 -16.07 8.99 -8.58
N ASN A 64 -17.02 8.61 -7.72
CA ASN A 64 -18.05 9.54 -7.21
C ASN A 64 -17.61 10.26 -5.94
N HIS A 65 -16.70 9.63 -5.18
CA HIS A 65 -16.19 10.15 -3.91
C HIS A 65 -14.66 9.92 -3.85
N PRO A 66 -13.84 10.74 -4.54
CA PRO A 66 -12.40 10.58 -4.56
C PRO A 66 -11.76 10.68 -3.17
N LEU A 67 -10.73 9.88 -2.92
CA LEU A 67 -9.95 9.90 -1.68
C LEU A 67 -8.92 11.04 -1.73
N GLY A 68 -9.37 12.27 -1.47
CA GLY A 68 -8.51 13.45 -1.30
C GLY A 68 -7.34 13.55 -2.30
N PRO A 69 -6.08 13.21 -1.91
CA PRO A 69 -4.92 13.32 -2.78
C PRO A 69 -5.07 12.63 -4.16
N PRO A 70 -4.50 13.22 -5.24
CA PRO A 70 -4.49 12.63 -6.58
C PRO A 70 -3.91 11.21 -6.66
N ALA A 71 -3.08 10.83 -5.68
CA ALA A 71 -2.51 9.50 -5.59
C ALA A 71 -3.55 8.38 -5.50
N TRP A 72 -4.73 8.69 -4.95
CA TRP A 72 -5.79 7.74 -4.64
C TRP A 72 -7.01 7.92 -5.53
N HIS A 73 -6.89 8.74 -6.57
CA HIS A 73 -7.94 8.90 -7.57
C HIS A 73 -8.13 7.61 -8.35
N HIS A 74 -9.35 7.38 -8.80
CA HIS A 74 -9.75 6.17 -9.51
C HIS A 74 -8.81 5.86 -10.69
N GLU A 75 -8.43 6.89 -11.46
CA GLU A 75 -7.62 6.82 -12.68
C GLU A 75 -6.19 6.35 -12.41
N ARG A 76 -5.73 6.46 -11.17
CA ARG A 76 -4.39 6.07 -10.75
C ARG A 76 -4.40 4.78 -9.94
N LEU A 77 -5.33 4.66 -8.99
CA LEU A 77 -5.35 3.55 -8.03
C LEU A 77 -5.75 2.24 -8.70
N LEU A 78 -6.80 2.19 -9.53
CA LEU A 78 -7.21 0.92 -10.14
C LEU A 78 -6.16 0.32 -11.08
N PRO A 79 -5.56 1.09 -12.02
CA PRO A 79 -4.49 0.54 -12.86
C PRO A 79 -3.29 0.05 -12.05
N LEU A 80 -2.97 0.72 -10.93
CA LEU A 80 -1.89 0.29 -10.05
C LEU A 80 -2.21 -1.05 -9.37
N LEU A 81 -3.44 -1.24 -8.89
CA LEU A 81 -3.91 -2.52 -8.32
C LEU A 81 -3.90 -3.64 -9.36
N GLU A 82 -4.31 -3.36 -10.60
CA GLU A 82 -4.25 -4.31 -11.71
C GLU A 82 -2.81 -4.72 -12.05
N GLY A 83 -1.88 -3.75 -12.02
CA GLY A 83 -0.45 -4.00 -12.19
C GLY A 83 0.15 -4.87 -11.09
N VAL A 84 -0.25 -4.63 -9.83
CA VAL A 84 0.13 -5.48 -8.68
C VAL A 84 -0.31 -6.92 -8.91
N LEU A 85 -1.58 -7.12 -9.27
CA LEU A 85 -2.16 -8.45 -9.49
C LEU A 85 -1.56 -9.19 -10.69
N SER A 86 -1.16 -8.46 -11.73
CA SER A 86 -0.68 -9.06 -12.98
C SER A 86 0.80 -9.39 -12.95
N HIS A 87 1.62 -8.53 -12.34
CA HIS A 87 3.07 -8.59 -12.50
C HIS A 87 3.86 -8.65 -11.20
N ALA A 88 3.23 -8.37 -10.06
CA ALA A 88 3.95 -8.19 -8.79
C ALA A 88 5.19 -7.29 -8.96
N ASP A 89 5.01 -6.20 -9.71
CA ASP A 89 6.05 -5.20 -9.99
C ASP A 89 6.57 -4.55 -8.70
N PRO A 90 7.85 -4.72 -8.33
CA PRO A 90 8.43 -4.11 -7.13
C PRO A 90 8.36 -2.58 -7.15
N GLN A 91 8.33 -1.94 -8.33
CA GLN A 91 8.18 -0.48 -8.42
C GLN A 91 6.77 -0.04 -8.01
N ALA A 92 5.75 -0.84 -8.31
CA ALA A 92 4.39 -0.61 -7.84
C ALA A 92 4.30 -0.71 -6.31
N ALA A 93 4.96 -1.72 -5.71
CA ALA A 93 5.03 -1.89 -4.25
C ALA A 93 5.60 -0.65 -3.54
N ARG A 94 6.74 -0.17 -4.05
CA ARG A 94 7.40 1.04 -3.55
C ARG A 94 6.53 2.26 -3.72
N ARG A 95 5.89 2.41 -4.90
CA ARG A 95 5.04 3.56 -5.17
C ARG A 95 3.85 3.62 -4.24
N LEU A 96 3.21 2.48 -3.99
CA LEU A 96 2.12 2.36 -3.03
C LEU A 96 2.56 2.80 -1.64
N PHE A 97 3.70 2.29 -1.15
CA PHE A 97 4.21 2.69 0.16
C PHE A 97 4.53 4.18 0.24
N LEU A 98 5.19 4.74 -0.79
CA LEU A 98 5.53 6.16 -0.85
C LEU A 98 4.30 7.07 -0.93
N ASP A 99 3.17 6.59 -1.46
CA ASP A 99 1.91 7.33 -1.44
C ASP A 99 1.23 7.23 -0.05
N VAL A 100 1.32 6.08 0.65
CA VAL A 100 0.75 5.88 2.01
C VAL A 100 1.53 6.63 3.09
N GLU A 101 2.86 6.60 3.03
CA GLU A 101 3.74 7.11 4.09
C GLU A 101 3.42 8.56 4.50
N PRO A 102 3.24 9.53 3.58
CA PRO A 102 2.86 10.90 3.93
C PRO A 102 1.52 10.99 4.67
N LEU A 103 0.54 10.16 4.29
CA LEU A 103 -0.77 10.13 4.95
C LEU A 103 -0.66 9.54 6.36
N ALA A 104 0.06 8.44 6.51
CA ALA A 104 0.31 7.81 7.80
C ALA A 104 1.02 8.78 8.76
N ARG A 105 2.05 9.49 8.27
CA ARG A 105 2.76 10.52 9.05
C ARG A 105 1.85 11.68 9.44
N ALA A 106 1.04 12.19 8.51
CA ALA A 106 0.07 13.25 8.80
C ALA A 106 -1.00 12.82 9.82
N ALA A 107 -1.32 11.52 9.87
CA ALA A 107 -2.23 10.93 10.85
C ALA A 107 -1.55 10.62 12.22
N GLY A 108 -0.27 10.94 12.40
CA GLY A 108 0.46 10.71 13.65
C GLY A 108 1.18 9.37 13.75
N HIS A 109 1.13 8.53 12.70
CA HIS A 109 1.74 7.20 12.68
C HIS A 109 3.22 7.20 12.25
N GLY A 110 3.85 8.36 12.22
CA GLY A 110 5.28 8.49 11.88
C GLY A 110 6.21 7.64 12.76
N PRO A 111 6.10 7.68 14.10
CA PRO A 111 6.95 6.88 14.99
C PRO A 111 6.84 5.37 14.75
N VAL A 112 5.67 4.89 14.33
CA VAL A 112 5.41 3.49 14.01
C VAL A 112 6.22 3.08 12.78
N LEU A 113 6.23 3.92 11.74
CA LEU A 113 7.07 3.70 10.57
C LEU A 113 8.55 3.79 10.92
N ASP A 114 8.94 4.76 11.75
CA ASP A 114 10.34 4.98 12.12
C ASP A 114 10.90 3.82 12.97
N ALA A 115 10.06 3.09 13.70
CA ALA A 115 10.45 1.88 14.44
C ALA A 115 10.93 0.72 13.55
N TRP A 116 10.63 0.75 12.25
CA TRP A 116 11.15 -0.24 11.28
C TRP A 116 12.64 -0.03 10.98
N GLY A 117 13.22 1.12 11.32
CA GLY A 117 14.64 1.38 11.17
C GLY A 117 15.18 1.15 9.76
N GLU A 118 16.16 0.25 9.62
CA GLU A 118 16.83 -0.03 8.35
C GLU A 118 15.91 -0.71 7.32
N ASP A 119 14.95 -1.51 7.75
CA ASP A 119 13.98 -2.17 6.86
C ASP A 119 13.07 -1.15 6.15
N LEU A 120 12.87 0.03 6.74
CA LEU A 120 12.14 1.13 6.09
C LEU A 120 12.85 1.61 4.80
N ARG A 121 14.17 1.44 4.70
CA ARG A 121 14.91 1.77 3.47
C ARG A 121 14.52 0.85 2.32
N LEU A 122 14.27 -0.43 2.61
CA LEU A 122 13.79 -1.38 1.61
C LEU A 122 12.43 -0.95 1.04
N LEU A 123 11.56 -0.35 1.86
CA LEU A 123 10.25 0.14 1.41
C LEU A 123 10.37 1.41 0.53
N ARG A 124 11.34 2.29 0.82
CA ARG A 124 11.50 3.59 0.14
C ARG A 124 12.36 3.54 -1.13
N ARG A 125 13.36 2.67 -1.21
CA ARG A 125 14.33 2.64 -2.32
C ARG A 125 14.92 1.25 -2.56
N ASP A 126 15.36 1.02 -3.79
CA ASP A 126 16.07 -0.22 -4.12
C ASP A 126 17.40 -0.28 -3.38
N PRO A 127 17.70 -1.40 -2.68
CA PRO A 127 19.08 -1.69 -2.34
C PRO A 127 19.77 -2.06 -3.65
N GLY A 128 20.47 -1.09 -4.23
CA GLY A 128 21.30 -1.32 -5.42
C GLY A 128 22.34 -2.41 -5.21
#